data_AF-A0A2V7W7R3-F1
#
_entry.id   AF-A0A2V7W7R3-F1
#
_cell.length_a   1.000
_cell.length_b   1.000
_cell.length_c   1.000
_cell.angle_alpha   90.00
_cell.angle_beta   90.00
_cell.angle_gamma   90.00
#
_symmetry.space_group_name_H-M   'P 1'
#
loop_
_entity.id
_entity.type
_entity.pdbx_description
1 polymer ?
#
loop_
_entity_poly.entity_id
_entity_poly.type
_entity_poly.pdbx_seq_one_letter_code
_entity_poly.pdbx_strand_id
1 'polypeptide(L)'
;MLIEPTIENAEKVRRAVAAWGSFEETYDPRDFISGDILSFGGLMRIDVHSRVPGVTWDEVWNGRLESELLGVPTAFAGVDELIKMKRATGNAEKDLPDVRRLEELRDKKSL
;
A
#
# COMPACT_ATOMS: atom_id res chain seq x y z
N MET A 1 -0.89 -2.61 1.92
CA MET A 1 -1.99 -1.66 1.67
C MET A 1 -1.58 -0.30 2.21
N LEU A 2 -1.57 0.74 1.38
CA LEU A 2 -1.37 2.12 1.83
C LEU A 2 -2.72 2.72 2.21
N ILE A 3 -2.78 3.50 3.29
CA ILE A 3 -3.99 4.19 3.75
C ILE A 3 -3.72 5.69 3.87
N GLU A 4 -4.75 6.50 3.67
CA GLU A 4 -4.69 7.91 4.05
C GLU A 4 -4.43 8.01 5.56
N PRO A 5 -3.43 8.78 6.01
CA PRO A 5 -3.05 8.86 7.42
C PRO A 5 -3.99 9.79 8.21
N THR A 6 -5.29 9.55 8.13
CA THR A 6 -6.32 10.25 8.91
C THR A 6 -6.92 9.33 9.96
N ILE A 7 -7.32 9.89 11.10
CA ILE A 7 -7.97 9.12 12.18
C ILE A 7 -9.26 8.45 11.68
N GLU A 8 -10.05 9.15 10.86
CA GLU A 8 -11.28 8.59 10.31
C GLU A 8 -11.01 7.36 9.44
N ASN A 9 -10.01 7.42 8.57
CA ASN A 9 -9.66 6.29 7.72
C ASN A 9 -9.02 5.15 8.53
N ALA A 10 -8.20 5.49 9.53
CA ALA A 10 -7.64 4.52 10.46
C ALA A 10 -8.72 3.73 11.20
N GLU A 11 -9.80 4.38 11.66
CA GLU A 11 -10.93 3.71 12.29
C GLU A 11 -11.65 2.75 11.33
N LYS A 12 -11.84 3.15 10.07
CA LYS A 12 -12.44 2.29 9.04
C LYS A 12 -11.58 1.04 8.80
N VAL A 13 -10.26 1.22 8.68
CA VAL A 13 -9.31 0.13 8.47
C VAL A 13 -9.24 -0.79 9.69
N ARG A 14 -9.20 -0.24 10.91
CA ARG A 14 -9.24 -1.00 12.17
C ARG A 14 -10.45 -1.93 12.21
N ARG A 15 -11.65 -1.42 11.90
CA ARG A 15 -12.87 -2.24 11.85
C ARG A 15 -12.80 -3.33 10.79
N ALA A 16 -12.26 -3.03 9.61
CA ALA A 16 -12.13 -4.00 8.52
C ALA A 16 -11.15 -5.13 8.88
N VAL A 17 -10.00 -4.80 9.46
CA VAL A 17 -8.99 -5.78 9.91
C VAL A 17 -9.53 -6.64 11.05
N ALA A 18 -10.21 -6.04 12.04
CA ALA A 18 -10.84 -6.76 13.12
C ALA A 18 -11.89 -7.76 12.61
N ALA A 19 -12.73 -7.36 11.65
CA ALA A 19 -13.70 -8.24 11.00
C ALA A 19 -13.04 -9.37 10.19
N TRP A 20 -11.89 -9.09 9.54
CA TRP A 20 -11.19 -10.08 8.72
C TRP A 20 -10.52 -11.18 9.54
N GLY A 21 -9.81 -10.82 10.62
CA GLY A 21 -8.98 -11.77 11.38
C GLY A 21 -9.46 -12.07 12.79
N SER A 22 -10.61 -11.51 13.21
CA SER A 22 -11.05 -11.53 14.62
C SER A 22 -9.97 -11.01 15.59
N PHE A 23 -9.15 -10.05 15.13
CA PHE A 23 -8.26 -9.32 16.01
C PHE A 23 -9.16 -8.43 16.88
N GLU A 24 -9.40 -8.85 18.12
CA GLU A 24 -10.07 -7.99 19.13
C GLU A 24 -9.31 -6.65 19.26
N GLU A 25 -9.93 -5.68 19.94
CA GLU A 25 -9.58 -4.25 19.98
C GLU A 25 -8.20 -3.88 20.59
N THR A 26 -7.14 -4.59 20.23
CA THR A 26 -5.78 -4.41 20.75
C THR A 26 -5.11 -3.13 20.22
N TYR A 27 -5.55 -2.62 19.07
CA TYR A 27 -4.91 -1.48 18.39
C TYR A 27 -5.80 -0.24 18.45
N ASP A 28 -5.23 0.88 18.90
CA ASP A 28 -5.85 2.21 18.79
C ASP A 28 -5.80 2.66 17.32
N PRO A 29 -6.80 3.39 16.80
CA PRO A 29 -6.72 3.98 15.46
C PRO A 29 -5.41 4.76 15.20
N ARG A 30 -4.81 5.38 16.23
CA ARG A 30 -3.53 6.09 16.11
C ARG A 30 -2.37 5.18 15.72
N ASP A 31 -2.40 3.91 16.07
CA ASP A 31 -1.35 2.95 15.71
C ASP A 31 -1.27 2.76 14.19
N PHE A 32 -2.40 2.82 13.49
CA PHE A 32 -2.44 2.69 12.03
C PHE A 32 -1.80 3.88 11.31
N ILE A 33 -1.65 5.02 11.99
CA ILE A 33 -1.08 6.26 11.44
C ILE A 33 0.22 6.68 12.13
N SER A 34 0.82 5.81 12.93
CA SER A 34 2.09 6.11 13.63
C SER A 34 3.28 6.25 12.66
N GLY A 35 3.16 5.71 11.46
CA GLY A 35 4.24 5.55 10.49
C GLY A 35 4.90 4.17 10.53
N ASP A 36 4.54 3.32 11.50
CA ASP A 36 4.97 1.92 11.54
C ASP A 36 4.15 1.06 10.55
N ILE A 37 4.72 -0.09 10.19
CA ILE A 37 4.03 -1.10 9.38
C ILE A 37 3.29 -2.03 10.33
N LEU A 38 1.96 -2.07 10.22
CA LEU A 38 1.14 -3.01 10.98
C LEU A 38 0.84 -4.25 10.12
N SER A 39 1.29 -5.41 10.59
CA SER A 39 1.11 -6.69 9.92
C SER A 39 0.07 -7.54 10.64
N PHE A 40 -0.93 -8.00 9.91
CA PHE A 40 -2.04 -8.80 10.44
C PHE A 40 -2.11 -10.15 9.71
N GLY A 41 -2.22 -11.24 10.47
CA GLY A 41 -2.43 -12.60 9.93
C GLY A 41 -1.21 -13.52 10.02
N GLY A 42 -1.39 -14.75 9.52
CA GLY A 42 -0.40 -15.83 9.53
C GLY A 42 0.12 -16.13 8.13
N LEU A 43 -0.36 -17.24 7.54
CA LEU A 43 -0.01 -17.64 6.16
C LEU A 43 -0.50 -16.63 5.12
N MET A 44 -1.71 -16.10 5.31
CA MET A 44 -2.18 -14.91 4.61
C MET A 44 -1.98 -13.72 5.52
N ARG A 45 -1.29 -12.69 5.01
CA ARG A 45 -0.93 -11.48 5.76
C ARG A 45 -1.40 -10.24 5.01
N ILE A 46 -1.86 -9.26 5.77
CA ILE A 46 -2.10 -7.90 5.31
C ILE A 46 -1.11 -6.98 6.03
N ASP A 47 -0.33 -6.23 5.26
CA ASP A 47 0.48 -5.15 5.78
C ASP A 47 -0.23 -3.82 5.53
N VAL A 48 -0.40 -3.01 6.59
CA VAL A 48 -0.97 -1.68 6.53
C VAL A 48 0.14 -0.65 6.69
N HIS A 49 0.18 0.31 5.78
CA HIS A 49 1.14 1.40 5.75
C HIS A 49 0.36 2.72 5.78
N SER A 50 0.75 3.64 6.67
CA SER A 50 0.30 5.05 6.64
C SER A 50 1.30 5.97 5.93
N ARG A 51 2.49 5.45 5.63
CA ARG A 51 3.54 6.13 4.88
C ARG A 51 4.36 5.11 4.10
N VAL A 52 4.80 5.51 2.92
CA VAL A 52 5.82 4.83 2.13
C VAL A 52 6.86 5.84 1.67
N PRO A 53 8.13 5.44 1.47
CA PRO A 53 9.16 6.36 0.98
C PRO A 53 8.90 6.74 -0.48
N GLY A 54 9.36 7.94 -0.87
CA GLY A 54 9.38 8.38 -2.28
C GLY A 54 8.08 8.94 -2.84
N VAL A 55 6.95 8.81 -2.14
CA VAL A 55 5.65 9.35 -2.56
C VAL A 55 4.78 9.78 -1.37
N THR A 56 3.84 10.67 -1.64
CA THR A 56 2.77 11.09 -0.73
C THR A 56 1.49 10.26 -0.94
N TRP A 57 0.55 10.33 0.01
CA TRP A 57 -0.77 9.74 -0.16
C TRP A 57 -1.48 10.28 -1.40
N ASP A 58 -1.49 11.61 -1.58
CA ASP A 58 -2.20 12.26 -2.68
C ASP A 58 -1.64 11.87 -4.05
N GLU A 59 -0.32 11.73 -4.18
CA GLU A 59 0.29 11.21 -5.41
C GLU A 59 -0.21 9.80 -5.74
N VAL A 60 -0.22 8.91 -4.75
CA VAL A 60 -0.69 7.52 -4.94
C VAL A 60 -2.18 7.47 -5.22
N TRP A 61 -2.97 8.26 -4.50
CA TRP A 61 -4.42 8.26 -4.65
C TRP A 61 -4.85 8.82 -6.00
N ASN A 62 -4.21 9.90 -6.47
CA ASN A 62 -4.52 10.50 -7.76
C ASN A 62 -3.98 9.67 -8.94
N GLY A 63 -2.82 9.01 -8.77
CA GLY A 63 -2.20 8.13 -9.77
C GLY A 63 -2.70 6.69 -9.77
N ARG A 64 -3.69 6.36 -8.93
CA ARG A 64 -4.16 4.98 -8.77
C ARG A 64 -4.75 4.38 -10.05
N LEU A 65 -4.63 3.08 -10.17
CA LEU A 65 -5.30 2.27 -11.18
C LEU A 65 -6.49 1.55 -10.54
N GLU A 66 -7.68 1.76 -11.08
CA GLU A 66 -8.87 1.02 -10.67
C GLU A 66 -8.99 -0.27 -11.49
N SER A 67 -9.13 -1.39 -10.81
CA SER A 67 -9.26 -2.72 -11.42
C SER A 67 -10.02 -3.64 -10.45
N GLU A 68 -10.00 -4.95 -10.70
CA GLU A 68 -10.63 -5.94 -9.84
C GLU A 68 -9.58 -6.93 -9.29
N LEU A 69 -9.72 -7.29 -8.02
CA LEU A 69 -9.01 -8.39 -7.41
C LEU A 69 -10.02 -9.43 -6.97
N LEU A 70 -10.00 -10.62 -7.59
CA LEU A 70 -10.96 -11.69 -7.29
C LEU A 70 -12.43 -11.23 -7.42
N GLY A 71 -12.72 -10.37 -8.41
CA GLY A 71 -14.05 -9.79 -8.64
C GLY A 71 -14.44 -8.65 -7.69
N VAL A 72 -13.51 -8.17 -6.86
CA VAL A 72 -13.73 -7.03 -5.96
C VAL A 72 -13.08 -5.77 -6.56
N PRO A 73 -13.83 -4.69 -6.81
CA PRO A 73 -13.26 -3.41 -7.23
C PRO A 73 -12.18 -2.93 -6.24
N THR A 74 -10.98 -2.71 -6.76
CA THR A 74 -9.78 -2.46 -5.96
C THR A 74 -8.92 -1.38 -6.61
N ALA A 75 -8.40 -0.48 -5.78
CA ALA A 75 -7.42 0.52 -6.17
C ALA A 75 -5.99 -0.02 -6.01
N PHE A 76 -5.20 0.07 -7.08
CA PHE A 76 -3.78 -0.26 -7.10
C PHE A 76 -2.94 1.00 -7.28
N ALA A 77 -1.74 1.03 -6.72
CA ALA A 77 -0.81 2.13 -6.98
C ALA A 77 -0.43 2.17 -8.48
N GLY A 78 -0.28 3.37 -9.02
CA GLY A 78 0.22 3.58 -10.37
C GLY A 78 1.64 3.06 -10.54
N VAL A 79 2.01 2.75 -11.79
CA VAL A 79 3.34 2.19 -12.09
C VAL A 79 4.45 3.19 -11.77
N ASP A 80 4.22 4.49 -12.04
CA ASP A 80 5.20 5.54 -11.74
C ASP A 80 5.39 5.71 -10.22
N GLU A 81 4.32 5.65 -9.43
CA GLU A 81 4.41 5.71 -7.97
C GLU A 81 5.12 4.47 -7.41
N LEU A 82 4.86 3.28 -7.95
CA LEU A 82 5.58 2.06 -7.55
C LEU A 82 7.09 2.17 -7.84
N ILE A 83 7.48 2.73 -8.99
CA ILE A 83 8.89 2.99 -9.33
C ILE A 83 9.51 3.98 -8.34
N LYS A 84 8.82 5.09 -8.03
CA LYS A 84 9.28 6.08 -7.05
C LYS A 84 9.50 5.45 -5.67
N MET A 85 8.53 4.65 -5.19
CA MET A 85 8.64 3.94 -3.93
C MET A 85 9.87 3.03 -3.89
N LYS A 86 10.06 2.21 -4.93
CA LYS A 86 11.16 1.26 -5.05
C LYS A 86 12.54 1.91 -5.18
N ARG A 87 12.62 3.10 -5.77
CA ARG A 87 13.88 3.85 -5.85
C ARG A 87 14.22 4.55 -4.53
N ALA A 88 13.20 4.91 -3.75
CA ALA A 88 13.37 5.59 -2.47
C ALA A 88 13.62 4.64 -1.31
N THR A 89 13.35 3.34 -1.47
CA THR A 89 13.74 2.32 -0.50
C THR A 89 15.25 2.09 -0.54
N GLY A 90 15.90 2.03 0.62
CA GLY A 90 17.36 1.84 0.76
C GLY A 90 17.89 0.46 0.35
N ASN A 91 17.08 -0.38 -0.30
CA ASN A 91 17.40 -1.76 -0.67
C ASN A 91 17.73 -1.91 -2.16
N ALA A 92 18.62 -1.05 -2.67
CA ALA A 92 18.91 -0.89 -4.09
C ALA A 92 19.21 -2.23 -4.83
N GLU A 93 19.91 -3.18 -4.19
CA GLU A 93 20.22 -4.47 -4.80
C GLU A 93 18.99 -5.34 -5.09
N LYS A 94 17.96 -5.27 -4.22
CA LYS A 94 16.73 -6.06 -4.35
C LYS A 94 15.68 -5.36 -5.20
N ASP A 95 15.65 -4.03 -5.15
CA ASP A 95 14.62 -3.24 -5.82
C ASP A 95 14.98 -2.93 -7.29
N LEU A 96 16.25 -2.99 -7.69
CA LEU A 96 16.66 -2.69 -9.07
C LEU A 96 16.03 -3.60 -10.14
N PRO A 97 15.92 -4.93 -9.95
CA PRO A 97 15.20 -5.79 -10.88
C PRO A 97 13.71 -5.43 -11.00
N ASP A 98 13.06 -5.12 -9.87
CA ASP A 98 11.65 -4.71 -9.84
C ASP A 98 11.44 -3.39 -10.58
N VAL A 99 12.30 -2.40 -10.35
CA VAL A 99 12.27 -1.10 -11.03
C VAL A 99 12.37 -1.27 -12.54
N ARG A 100 13.34 -2.06 -13.01
CA ARG A 100 13.51 -2.33 -14.46
C ARG A 100 12.26 -2.98 -15.05
N ARG A 101 11.68 -3.95 -14.35
CA ARG A 101 10.48 -4.64 -14.81
C ARG A 101 9.28 -3.69 -14.91
N LEU A 102 9.12 -2.80 -13.93
CA LEU A 102 8.07 -1.78 -13.92
C LEU A 102 8.25 -0.77 -15.06
N GLU A 103 9.49 -0.35 -15.33
CA GLU A 103 9.82 0.55 -16.45
C GLU A 103 9.46 -0.08 -17.80
N GLU A 104 9.84 -1.34 -18.03
CA GLU A 104 9.45 -2.06 -19.25
C GLU A 104 7.93 -2.17 -19.44
N LEU A 105 7.19 -2.38 -18.35
CA LEU A 105 5.72 -2.47 -18.39
C LEU A 105 5.07 -1.13 -18.71
N ARG A 106 5.60 -0.04 -18.15
CA ARG A 106 5.15 1.33 -18.45
C ARG A 106 5.38 1.65 -19.92
N ASP A 107 6.58 1.38 -20.43
CA ASP A 107 6.96 1.74 -21.79
C ASP A 107 6.15 0.95 -22.83
N LYS A 108 5.82 -0.32 -22.56
CA LYS A 108 4.93 -1.14 -23.40
C LYS A 108 3.48 -0.66 -23.44
N LYS A 109 3.01 0.03 -22.39
CA LYS A 109 1.63 0.54 -22.29
C LYS A 109 1.49 1.95 -22.90
N SER A 110 2.62 2.62 -23.13
CA SER A 110 2.69 3.93 -23.81
C SER A 110 2.82 3.81 -25.34
N LEU A 111 2.95 2.59 -25.86
CA LEU A 111 2.89 2.23 -27.28
C LEU A 111 1.48 1.76 -27.65
#